data_AF-A0A1S8XQZ5-F1
#
_entry.id   AF-A0A1S8XQZ5-F1
#
_cell.length_a   1.000
_cell.length_b   1.000
_cell.length_c   1.000
_cell.angle_alpha   90.00
_cell.angle_beta   90.00
_cell.angle_gamma   90.00
#
_symmetry.space_group_name_H-M   'P 1'
#
loop_
_entity.id
_entity.type
_entity.pdbx_description
1 polymer ?
#
loop_
_entity_poly.entity_id
_entity_poly.type
_entity_poly.pdbx_seq_one_letter_code
_entity_poly.pdbx_strand_id
1 'polypeptide(L)'
;MTATTATSLTITYTMLLSPPCGYDPPMQVLLFTSRSDAEQWHNPAAQALTGPERNGTVTIGGLTPGTDYWFRFSEPDGKKDPYVIGGPARTTDQSVCTATATVDNQWIGGFTATVTVRASGGEPVQGWRVSWRWPGDERISAAWNGVAETSGADVVVRNASYNGTLAPGASTTFGMMVWSSGAAGVPTLTCGR
;
A
#
# COMPACT_ATOMS: atom_id res chain seq x y z
N MET A 1 4.06 -12.10 -12.04
CA MET A 1 4.13 -11.29 -10.81
C MET A 1 3.03 -11.77 -9.92
N THR A 2 3.35 -12.15 -8.69
CA THR A 2 2.35 -12.53 -7.69
C THR A 2 2.60 -11.67 -6.48
N ALA A 3 1.68 -10.74 -6.18
CA ALA A 3 1.69 -9.78 -5.08
C ALA A 3 2.78 -8.70 -5.06
N THR A 4 2.33 -7.47 -4.84
CA THR A 4 3.15 -6.30 -4.50
C THR A 4 2.57 -5.66 -3.24
N THR A 5 3.43 -5.12 -2.39
CA THR A 5 3.04 -4.25 -1.28
C THR A 5 3.71 -2.90 -1.43
N ALA A 6 3.51 -2.01 -0.46
CA ALA A 6 4.21 -0.73 -0.46
C ALA A 6 5.73 -0.88 -0.31
N THR A 7 6.20 -1.98 0.27
CA THR A 7 7.62 -2.15 0.60
C THR A 7 8.20 -3.49 0.16
N SER A 8 7.46 -4.27 -0.64
CA SER A 8 7.94 -5.55 -1.15
C SER A 8 7.38 -5.89 -2.53
N LEU A 9 8.18 -6.67 -3.27
CA LEU A 9 7.80 -7.29 -4.52
C LEU A 9 8.01 -8.79 -4.41
N THR A 10 7.04 -9.57 -4.91
CA THR A 10 7.17 -11.02 -5.00
C THR A 10 7.26 -11.45 -6.46
N ILE A 11 8.40 -12.04 -6.81
CA ILE A 11 8.76 -12.45 -8.17
C ILE A 11 8.58 -13.96 -8.28
N THR A 12 7.72 -14.38 -9.19
CA THR A 12 7.59 -15.78 -9.62
C THR A 12 8.70 -16.11 -10.61
N TYR A 13 9.37 -17.24 -10.43
CA TYR A 13 10.43 -17.68 -11.33
C TYR A 13 10.27 -19.15 -11.72
N THR A 14 10.82 -19.52 -12.87
CA THR A 14 10.93 -20.89 -13.34
C THR A 14 12.22 -21.02 -14.15
N MET A 15 13.12 -21.87 -13.70
CA MET A 15 14.40 -22.17 -14.32
C MET A 15 14.23 -23.37 -15.24
N LEU A 16 14.12 -23.10 -16.55
CA LEU A 16 13.87 -24.13 -17.56
C LEU A 16 15.12 -24.91 -17.97
N LEU A 17 16.30 -24.30 -17.83
CA LEU A 17 17.57 -24.85 -18.27
C LEU A 17 18.48 -25.10 -17.06
N SER A 18 19.18 -26.23 -17.09
CA SER A 18 20.25 -26.58 -16.14
C SER A 18 21.61 -26.38 -16.81
N PRO A 19 22.71 -26.24 -16.05
CA PRO A 19 24.05 -26.27 -16.61
C PRO A 19 24.25 -27.48 -17.54
N PRO A 20 24.99 -27.34 -18.65
CA PRO A 20 25.83 -26.18 -19.01
C PRO A 20 25.06 -25.01 -19.67
N CYS A 21 23.78 -25.17 -20.01
CA CYS A 21 23.00 -24.16 -20.75
C CYS A 21 22.07 -23.31 -19.87
N GLY A 22 22.14 -23.46 -18.55
CA GLY A 22 21.32 -22.72 -17.60
C GLY A 22 21.98 -22.58 -16.23
N TYR A 23 21.15 -22.49 -15.19
CA TYR A 23 21.56 -22.13 -13.84
C TYR A 23 21.14 -23.20 -12.84
N ASP A 24 21.89 -23.33 -11.75
CA ASP A 24 21.48 -24.10 -10.60
C ASP A 24 20.91 -23.17 -9.52
N PRO A 25 19.80 -23.58 -8.87
CA PRO A 25 19.30 -22.86 -7.70
C PRO A 25 20.24 -23.03 -6.50
N PRO A 26 20.28 -22.07 -5.56
CA PRO A 26 19.53 -20.82 -5.58
C PRO A 26 20.17 -19.77 -6.50
N MET A 27 19.35 -19.00 -7.19
CA MET A 27 19.78 -17.81 -7.92
C MET A 27 19.62 -16.57 -7.05
N GLN A 28 20.43 -15.55 -7.30
CA GLN A 28 20.25 -14.21 -6.78
C GLN A 28 19.34 -13.41 -7.70
N VAL A 29 18.39 -12.68 -7.12
CA VAL A 29 17.54 -11.72 -7.81
C VAL A 29 17.94 -10.32 -7.34
N LEU A 30 18.27 -9.43 -8.27
CA LEU A 30 18.62 -8.04 -8.00
C LEU A 30 17.53 -7.13 -8.56
N LEU A 31 17.19 -6.09 -7.80
CA LEU A 31 16.26 -5.05 -8.17
C LEU A 31 16.99 -3.74 -8.47
N PHE A 32 16.53 -3.00 -9.46
CA PHE A 32 17.07 -1.72 -9.91
C PHE A 32 15.94 -0.71 -10.06
N THR A 33 16.18 0.55 -9.70
CA THR A 33 15.19 1.65 -9.84
C THR A 33 15.21 2.30 -11.23
N SER A 34 16.08 1.82 -12.12
CA SER A 34 16.10 2.22 -13.53
C SER A 34 16.39 1.02 -14.42
N ARG A 35 15.84 1.05 -15.65
CA ARG A 35 16.14 0.03 -16.65
C ARG A 35 17.60 0.08 -17.10
N SER A 36 18.17 1.27 -17.24
CA SER A 36 19.57 1.44 -17.66
C SER A 36 20.55 0.85 -16.65
N ASP A 37 20.28 1.01 -15.35
CA ASP A 37 21.10 0.42 -14.30
C ASP A 37 20.97 -1.12 -14.31
N ALA A 38 19.78 -1.65 -14.58
CA ALA A 38 19.56 -3.08 -14.76
C ALA A 38 20.32 -3.65 -15.98
N GLU A 39 20.34 -2.91 -17.09
CA GLU A 39 21.07 -3.27 -18.32
C GLU A 39 22.58 -3.28 -18.08
N GLN A 40 23.10 -2.29 -17.34
CA GLN A 40 24.52 -2.12 -17.06
C GLN A 40 25.00 -2.87 -15.81
N TRP A 41 24.08 -3.44 -15.01
CA TRP A 41 24.36 -4.04 -13.72
C TRP A 41 24.99 -3.08 -12.70
N HIS A 42 24.52 -1.83 -12.67
CA HIS A 42 24.99 -0.80 -11.75
C HIS A 42 24.00 -0.59 -10.60
N ASN A 43 24.51 -0.26 -9.42
CA ASN A 43 23.73 0.24 -8.28
C ASN A 43 22.42 -0.52 -7.99
N PRO A 44 22.46 -1.84 -7.73
CA PRO A 44 21.25 -2.58 -7.35
C PRO A 44 20.66 -1.97 -6.06
N ALA A 45 19.35 -1.73 -6.08
CA ALA A 45 18.62 -1.14 -4.97
C ALA A 45 18.28 -2.15 -3.87
N ALA A 46 18.05 -3.42 -4.25
CA ALA A 46 17.78 -4.50 -3.32
C ALA A 46 18.12 -5.85 -3.96
N GLN A 47 18.26 -6.90 -3.15
CA GLN A 47 18.51 -8.25 -3.64
C GLN A 47 17.95 -9.31 -2.69
N ALA A 48 17.67 -10.51 -3.22
CA ALA A 48 17.31 -11.69 -2.44
C ALA A 48 17.78 -12.97 -3.15
N LEU A 49 17.90 -14.06 -2.41
CA LEU A 49 18.13 -15.40 -2.98
C LEU A 49 16.79 -16.10 -3.21
N THR A 50 16.70 -16.85 -4.30
CA THR A 50 15.59 -17.78 -4.51
C THR A 50 15.69 -18.97 -3.57
N GLY A 51 14.63 -19.79 -3.52
CA GLY A 51 14.68 -21.11 -2.90
C GLY A 51 15.58 -22.09 -3.66
N PRO A 52 15.82 -23.29 -3.09
CA PRO A 52 16.56 -24.37 -3.75
C PRO A 52 15.77 -25.03 -4.88
N GLU A 53 14.47 -24.75 -5.02
CA GLU A 53 13.66 -25.29 -6.11
C GLU A 53 13.88 -24.52 -7.41
N ARG A 54 13.75 -25.23 -8.54
CA ARG A 54 13.83 -24.64 -9.89
C ARG A 54 12.62 -23.76 -10.24
N ASN A 55 11.53 -23.83 -9.49
CA ASN A 55 10.37 -22.98 -9.64
C ASN A 55 9.87 -22.52 -8.28
N GLY A 56 9.31 -21.32 -8.22
CA GLY A 56 8.84 -20.78 -6.96
C GLY A 56 8.65 -19.28 -6.99
N THR A 57 8.65 -18.69 -5.80
CA THR A 57 8.54 -17.25 -5.61
C THR A 57 9.64 -16.77 -4.68
N VAL A 58 10.16 -15.57 -4.94
CA VAL A 58 11.04 -14.86 -4.03
C VAL A 58 10.42 -13.52 -3.68
N THR A 59 10.39 -13.18 -2.40
CA THR A 59 9.90 -11.89 -1.90
C THR A 59 11.09 -11.02 -1.51
N ILE A 60 11.21 -9.86 -2.13
CA ILE A 60 12.22 -8.85 -1.80
C ILE A 60 11.53 -7.72 -1.04
N GLY A 61 11.95 -7.47 0.20
CA GLY A 61 11.43 -6.41 1.06
C GLY A 61 12.34 -5.17 1.13
N GLY A 62 11.94 -4.18 1.93
CA GLY A 62 12.71 -2.95 2.14
C GLY A 62 12.70 -1.98 0.95
N LEU A 63 11.70 -2.09 0.08
CA LEU A 63 11.58 -1.28 -1.13
C LEU A 63 10.91 0.06 -0.85
N THR A 64 11.23 1.05 -1.68
CA THR A 64 10.61 2.37 -1.65
C THR A 64 9.17 2.25 -2.19
N PRO A 65 8.16 2.77 -1.49
CA PRO A 65 6.78 2.80 -1.98
C PRO A 65 6.60 3.59 -3.27
N GLY A 66 5.59 3.22 -4.06
CA GLY A 66 5.23 3.90 -5.30
C GLY A 66 6.36 3.95 -6.34
N THR A 67 7.32 3.01 -6.29
CA THR A 67 8.56 3.03 -7.08
C THR A 67 8.59 1.85 -8.05
N ASP A 68 9.01 2.13 -9.29
CA ASP A 68 9.20 1.09 -10.32
C ASP A 68 10.53 0.38 -10.12
N TYR A 69 10.51 -0.95 -10.17
CA TYR A 69 11.70 -1.79 -10.10
C TYR A 69 11.84 -2.72 -11.31
N TRP A 70 13.03 -2.72 -11.91
CA TRP A 70 13.48 -3.72 -12.87
C TRP A 70 14.24 -4.81 -12.14
N PHE A 71 14.23 -6.03 -12.65
CA PHE A 71 14.91 -7.15 -12.00
C PHE A 71 15.78 -7.98 -12.95
N ARG A 72 16.88 -8.47 -12.40
CA ARG A 72 17.85 -9.36 -13.04
C ARG A 72 18.10 -10.59 -12.17
N PHE A 73 18.57 -11.66 -12.81
CA PHE A 73 18.98 -12.89 -12.13
C PHE A 73 20.49 -13.10 -12.29
N SER A 74 21.18 -13.49 -11.23
CA SER A 74 22.57 -13.95 -11.29
C SER A 74 22.76 -15.19 -10.43
N GLU A 75 23.88 -15.88 -10.59
CA GLU A 75 24.34 -16.83 -9.59
C GLU A 75 24.84 -16.06 -8.34
N PRO A 76 24.80 -16.67 -7.14
CA PRO A 76 25.31 -16.05 -5.92
C PRO A 76 26.80 -15.71 -5.97
N ASP A 77 27.57 -16.39 -6.84
CA ASP A 77 28.99 -16.13 -7.08
C ASP A 77 29.24 -14.97 -8.07
N GLY A 78 28.18 -14.36 -8.59
CA GLY A 78 28.23 -13.18 -9.45
C GLY A 78 28.14 -13.46 -10.95
N LYS A 79 27.97 -14.72 -11.39
CA LYS A 79 27.72 -15.00 -12.81
C LYS A 79 26.35 -14.46 -13.25
N LYS A 80 26.39 -13.43 -14.09
CA LYS A 80 25.21 -12.68 -14.55
C LYS A 80 24.41 -13.44 -15.60
N ASP A 81 23.09 -13.41 -15.50
CA ASP A 81 22.22 -13.82 -16.60
C ASP A 81 22.24 -12.77 -17.73
N PRO A 82 22.57 -13.14 -18.98
CA PRO A 82 22.62 -12.15 -20.05
C PRO A 82 21.22 -11.79 -20.57
N TYR A 83 20.21 -12.65 -20.43
CA TYR A 83 19.00 -12.59 -21.25
C TYR A 83 17.80 -11.88 -20.61
N VAL A 84 17.63 -11.98 -19.29
CA VAL A 84 16.38 -11.61 -18.63
C VAL A 84 16.51 -10.25 -17.96
N ILE A 85 15.80 -9.24 -18.46
CA ILE A 85 15.47 -8.03 -17.69
C ILE A 85 13.96 -8.04 -17.50
N GLY A 86 13.51 -8.20 -16.26
CA GLY A 86 12.09 -8.17 -15.92
C GLY A 86 11.65 -6.81 -15.38
N GLY A 87 10.35 -6.54 -15.43
CA GLY A 87 9.73 -5.31 -14.92
C GLY A 87 9.39 -4.27 -16.00
N PRO A 88 9.00 -3.05 -15.59
CA PRO A 88 8.95 -2.59 -14.20
C PRO A 88 7.85 -3.30 -13.40
N ALA A 89 8.18 -3.68 -12.18
CA ALA A 89 7.23 -4.04 -11.13
C ALA A 89 7.15 -2.88 -10.16
N ARG A 90 5.96 -2.29 -9.99
CA ARG A 90 5.77 -1.13 -9.12
C ARG A 90 5.32 -1.55 -7.73
N THR A 91 6.00 -1.08 -6.70
CA THR A 91 5.48 -1.16 -5.32
C THR A 91 4.23 -0.29 -5.20
N THR A 92 3.28 -0.67 -4.36
CA THR A 92 2.11 0.18 -4.16
C THR A 92 2.54 1.47 -3.45
N ASP A 93 1.75 2.53 -3.55
CA ASP A 93 1.98 3.69 -2.70
C ASP A 93 1.83 3.30 -1.22
N GLN A 94 2.60 3.97 -0.34
CA GLN A 94 2.43 3.81 1.09
C GLN A 94 1.30 4.73 1.55
N SER A 95 0.25 4.12 2.10
CA SER A 95 -0.78 4.88 2.81
C SER A 95 -0.14 5.54 4.02
N VAL A 96 -0.06 6.88 4.01
CA VAL A 96 0.50 7.67 5.13
C VAL A 96 -0.35 7.51 6.40
N CYS A 97 -1.62 7.18 6.23
CA CYS A 97 -2.54 6.87 7.32
C CYS A 97 -3.52 5.75 6.97
N THR A 98 -4.17 5.19 7.98
CA THR A 98 -5.37 4.36 7.86
C THR A 98 -6.54 5.04 8.55
N ALA A 99 -7.76 4.72 8.13
CA ALA A 99 -8.98 5.20 8.77
C ALA A 99 -9.94 4.02 8.98
N THR A 100 -10.50 3.90 10.19
CA THR A 100 -11.48 2.87 10.53
C THR A 100 -12.67 3.48 11.23
N ALA A 101 -13.88 3.15 10.79
CA ALA A 101 -15.12 3.59 11.39
C ALA A 101 -15.69 2.53 12.36
N THR A 102 -16.18 3.00 13.50
CA THR A 102 -16.97 2.22 14.44
C THR A 102 -18.33 2.90 14.60
N VAL A 103 -19.42 2.15 14.45
CA VAL A 103 -20.76 2.65 14.79
C VAL A 103 -20.92 2.60 16.30
N ASP A 104 -21.07 3.77 16.93
CA ASP A 104 -21.14 3.90 18.38
C ASP A 104 -22.57 3.69 18.90
N ASN A 105 -23.56 4.16 18.15
CA ASN A 105 -24.98 4.02 18.46
C ASN A 105 -25.82 4.11 17.19
N GLN A 106 -26.96 3.41 17.14
CA GLN A 106 -27.86 3.38 15.98
C GLN A 106 -29.33 3.42 16.42
N TRP A 107 -30.16 4.12 15.65
CA TRP A 107 -31.60 4.21 15.85
C TRP A 107 -32.34 4.22 14.50
N ILE A 108 -33.67 4.25 14.53
CA ILE A 108 -34.48 4.39 13.32
C ILE A 108 -34.20 5.77 12.71
N GLY A 109 -33.66 5.79 11.48
CA GLY A 109 -33.37 7.02 10.76
C GLY A 109 -31.96 7.59 11.01
N GLY A 110 -31.06 6.87 11.68
CA GLY A 110 -29.67 7.30 11.76
C GLY A 110 -28.77 6.55 12.72
N PHE A 111 -27.50 6.97 12.76
CA PHE A 111 -26.47 6.44 13.65
C PHE A 111 -25.41 7.50 13.96
N THR A 112 -24.66 7.30 15.04
CA THR A 112 -23.40 8.00 15.30
C THR A 112 -22.23 7.03 15.08
N ALA A 113 -21.16 7.53 14.47
CA ALA A 113 -19.94 6.77 14.28
C ALA A 113 -18.70 7.60 14.60
N THR A 114 -17.70 6.92 15.14
CA THR A 114 -16.36 7.46 15.37
C THR A 114 -15.40 6.86 14.35
N VAL A 115 -14.64 7.72 13.69
CA VAL A 115 -13.56 7.32 12.78
C VAL A 115 -12.23 7.55 13.47
N THR A 116 -11.43 6.51 13.57
CA THR A 116 -10.04 6.60 14.02
C THR A 116 -9.13 6.75 12.81
N VAL A 117 -8.35 7.83 12.80
CA VAL A 117 -7.30 8.08 11.82
C VAL A 117 -5.96 7.77 12.48
N ARG A 118 -5.16 6.89 11.88
CA ARG A 118 -3.86 6.47 12.40
C ARG A 118 -2.78 6.74 11.39
N ALA A 119 -1.68 7.39 11.79
CA ALA A 119 -0.48 7.47 10.98
C ALA A 119 0.19 6.09 10.92
N SER A 120 -0.02 5.37 9.83
CA SER A 120 0.49 4.01 9.59
C SER A 120 1.83 4.00 8.85
N GLY A 121 2.24 5.14 8.29
CA GLY A 121 3.54 5.32 7.64
C GLY A 121 4.69 5.52 8.62
N GLY A 122 5.92 5.52 8.09
CA GLY A 122 7.13 5.86 8.84
C GLY A 122 7.32 7.37 9.05
N GLU A 123 6.58 8.19 8.31
CA GLU A 123 6.66 9.65 8.34
C GLU A 123 5.44 10.28 9.04
N PRO A 124 5.59 11.47 9.66
CA PRO A 124 4.46 12.21 10.22
C PRO A 124 3.42 12.54 9.14
N VAL A 125 2.14 12.45 9.51
CA VAL A 125 1.04 12.95 8.67
C VAL A 125 0.82 14.42 8.99
N GLN A 126 0.83 15.28 7.98
CA GLN A 126 0.52 16.71 8.09
C GLN A 126 -0.75 17.02 7.29
N GLY A 127 -1.86 17.17 7.99
CA GLY A 127 -3.18 17.38 7.40
C GLY A 127 -3.75 16.08 6.85
N TRP A 128 -4.39 15.28 7.70
CA TRP A 128 -5.04 14.06 7.24
C TRP A 128 -6.33 14.37 6.49
N ARG A 129 -6.62 13.51 5.50
CA ARG A 129 -7.85 13.50 4.72
C ARG A 129 -8.39 12.08 4.66
N VAL A 130 -9.65 11.91 5.05
CA VAL A 130 -10.39 10.65 4.91
C VAL A 130 -11.46 10.82 3.86
N SER A 131 -11.57 9.87 2.92
CA SER A 131 -12.60 9.89 1.89
C SER A 131 -13.25 8.53 1.74
N TRP A 132 -14.54 8.55 1.43
CA TRP A 132 -15.32 7.37 1.11
C TRP A 132 -16.53 7.73 0.26
N ARG A 133 -17.22 6.71 -0.21
CA ARG A 133 -18.52 6.82 -0.84
C ARG A 133 -19.51 5.98 -0.05
N TRP A 134 -20.68 6.54 0.24
CA TRP A 134 -21.76 5.79 0.89
C TRP A 134 -22.27 4.68 -0.04
N PRO A 135 -22.49 3.46 0.50
CA PRO A 135 -23.04 2.35 -0.28
C PRO A 135 -24.55 2.50 -0.53
N GLY A 136 -25.25 3.28 0.30
CA GLY A 136 -26.68 3.51 0.21
C GLY A 136 -27.05 5.00 0.22
N ASP A 137 -28.11 5.32 0.96
CA ASP A 137 -28.68 6.67 1.04
C ASP A 137 -28.17 7.49 2.22
N GLU A 138 -27.10 7.02 2.87
CA GLU A 138 -26.53 7.66 4.05
C GLU A 138 -26.10 9.11 3.77
N ARG A 139 -26.32 9.99 4.74
CA ARG A 139 -25.93 11.40 4.68
C ARG A 139 -25.41 11.88 6.02
N ILE A 140 -24.28 12.59 6.02
CA ILE A 140 -23.78 13.23 7.24
C ILE A 140 -24.73 14.37 7.62
N SER A 141 -25.30 14.30 8.82
CA SER A 141 -26.13 15.33 9.43
C SER A 141 -25.29 16.30 10.27
N ALA A 142 -24.25 15.79 10.94
CA ALA A 142 -23.29 16.60 11.70
C ALA A 142 -21.94 15.88 11.78
N ALA A 143 -20.86 16.64 11.92
CA ALA A 143 -19.52 16.12 12.16
C ALA A 143 -18.78 16.99 13.19
N TRP A 144 -17.85 16.39 13.92
CA TRP A 144 -17.01 17.08 14.91
C TRP A 144 -15.57 16.52 14.89
N ASN A 145 -14.62 17.32 15.38
CA ASN A 145 -13.17 17.05 15.28
C ASN A 145 -12.67 16.83 13.83
N GLY A 146 -13.43 17.30 12.84
CA GLY A 146 -13.11 17.25 11.41
C GLY A 146 -14.07 18.12 10.62
N VAL A 147 -13.69 18.45 9.39
CA VAL A 147 -14.48 19.26 8.46
C VAL A 147 -14.95 18.37 7.32
N ALA A 148 -16.26 18.14 7.24
CA ALA A 148 -16.87 17.29 6.22
C ALA A 148 -17.30 18.11 4.99
N GLU A 149 -16.91 17.64 3.81
CA GLU A 149 -17.34 18.09 2.49
C GLU A 149 -18.07 16.93 1.82
N THR A 150 -19.30 17.14 1.36
CA THR A 150 -20.12 16.08 0.74
C THR A 150 -20.58 16.51 -0.65
N SER A 151 -20.60 15.55 -1.59
CA SER A 151 -21.11 15.73 -2.94
C SER A 151 -21.86 14.47 -3.36
N GLY A 152 -23.19 14.48 -3.22
CA GLY A 152 -23.99 13.28 -3.40
C GLY A 152 -23.63 12.22 -2.36
N ALA A 153 -23.22 11.03 -2.81
CA ALA A 153 -22.77 9.94 -1.95
C ALA A 153 -21.28 10.03 -1.58
N ASP A 154 -20.51 10.90 -2.24
CA ASP A 154 -19.08 11.04 -1.99
C ASP A 154 -18.83 11.97 -0.81
N VAL A 155 -17.97 11.54 0.10
CA VAL A 155 -17.61 12.27 1.33
C VAL A 155 -16.11 12.41 1.44
N VAL A 156 -15.69 13.60 1.84
CA VAL A 156 -14.33 13.92 2.25
C VAL A 156 -14.38 14.57 3.63
N VAL A 157 -13.63 14.05 4.59
CA VAL A 157 -13.42 14.71 5.89
C VAL A 157 -11.94 15.06 6.02
N ARG A 158 -11.66 16.33 6.31
CA ARG A 158 -10.31 16.84 6.61
C ARG A 158 -10.17 17.10 8.10
N ASN A 159 -8.92 17.18 8.54
CA ASN A 159 -8.61 17.53 9.93
C ASN A 159 -9.22 18.86 10.38
N ALA A 160 -9.55 18.94 11.66
CA ALA A 160 -9.72 20.21 12.34
C ALA A 160 -8.36 20.89 12.51
N SER A 161 -8.37 22.20 12.80
CA SER A 161 -7.14 23.00 12.89
C SER A 161 -6.14 22.49 13.94
N TYR A 162 -6.60 21.77 14.98
CA TYR A 162 -5.79 21.32 16.11
C TYR A 162 -5.37 19.84 16.05
N ASN A 163 -5.89 19.03 15.12
CA ASN A 163 -5.62 17.59 15.07
C ASN A 163 -5.05 17.12 13.73
N GLY A 164 -4.51 18.04 12.92
CA GLY A 164 -3.95 17.72 11.61
C GLY A 164 -2.61 17.00 11.61
N THR A 165 -1.82 17.13 12.67
CA THR A 165 -0.48 16.56 12.75
C THR A 165 -0.48 15.29 13.58
N LEU A 166 -0.03 14.18 12.99
CA LEU A 166 0.14 12.90 13.67
C LEU A 166 1.58 12.43 13.51
N ALA A 167 2.25 12.18 14.63
CA ALA A 167 3.54 11.48 14.61
C ALA A 167 3.37 10.03 14.07
N PRO A 168 4.43 9.39 13.56
CA PRO A 168 4.36 7.99 13.16
C PRO A 168 3.77 7.10 14.25
N GLY A 169 2.78 6.29 13.92
CA GLY A 169 2.06 5.42 14.86
C GLY A 169 1.04 6.12 15.77
N ALA A 170 0.93 7.45 15.74
CA ALA A 170 -0.08 8.19 16.50
C ALA A 170 -1.46 8.12 15.81
N SER A 171 -2.50 8.39 16.60
CA SER A 171 -3.88 8.40 16.12
C SER A 171 -4.64 9.65 16.60
N THR A 172 -5.66 10.03 15.84
CA THR A 172 -6.71 10.96 16.27
C THR A 172 -8.07 10.40 15.86
N THR A 173 -9.14 11.05 16.31
CA THR A 173 -10.50 10.65 15.98
C THR A 173 -11.33 11.83 15.53
N PHE A 174 -12.27 11.56 14.63
CA PHE A 174 -13.41 12.44 14.36
C PHE A 174 -14.70 11.64 14.48
N GLY A 175 -15.80 12.33 14.74
CA GLY A 175 -17.11 11.70 14.82
C GLY A 175 -18.09 12.32 13.85
N MET A 176 -19.11 11.53 13.52
CA MET A 176 -20.19 11.92 12.62
C MET A 176 -21.53 11.38 13.12
N MET A 177 -22.56 12.19 12.93
CA MET A 177 -23.96 11.78 12.99
C MET A 177 -24.46 11.64 11.56
N VAL A 178 -25.04 10.49 11.25
CA VAL A 178 -25.45 10.10 9.91
C VAL A 178 -26.93 9.78 9.92
N TRP A 179 -27.65 10.28 8.93
CA TRP A 179 -29.01 9.86 8.60
C TRP A 179 -28.96 8.70 7.60
N SER A 180 -29.81 7.70 7.76
CA SER A 180 -30.00 6.58 6.81
C SER A 180 -31.43 6.04 6.89
N SER A 181 -31.98 5.55 5.77
CA SER A 181 -33.28 4.86 5.80
C SER A 181 -33.17 3.38 6.19
N GLY A 182 -31.98 2.78 5.99
CA GLY A 182 -31.66 1.40 6.32
C GLY A 182 -30.70 1.24 7.51
N ALA A 183 -30.28 0.00 7.75
CA ALA A 183 -29.23 -0.30 8.73
C ALA A 183 -27.90 0.38 8.35
N ALA A 184 -27.13 0.80 9.36
CA ALA A 184 -25.86 1.49 9.14
C ALA A 184 -24.87 0.63 8.33
N GLY A 185 -24.50 1.09 7.14
CA GLY A 185 -23.38 0.53 6.39
C GLY A 185 -22.07 1.13 6.86
N VAL A 186 -21.10 0.30 7.25
CA VAL A 186 -19.74 0.77 7.52
C VAL A 186 -19.02 0.95 6.19
N PRO A 187 -18.67 2.18 5.78
CA PRO A 187 -18.04 2.40 4.48
C PRO A 187 -16.57 1.95 4.52
N THR A 188 -16.05 1.56 3.36
CA THR A 188 -14.60 1.41 3.18
C THR A 188 -13.97 2.79 3.11
N LEU A 189 -13.17 3.13 4.12
CA LEU A 189 -12.49 4.42 4.22
C LEU A 189 -11.12 4.37 3.55
N THR A 190 -10.79 5.42 2.82
CA THR A 190 -9.43 5.69 2.33
C THR A 190 -8.86 6.87 3.11
N CYS A 191 -7.59 6.79 3.51
CA CYS A 191 -6.91 7.85 4.22
C CYS A 191 -5.67 8.33 3.45
N GLY A 192 -5.47 9.64 3.42
CA GLY A 192 -4.33 10.29 2.76
C GLY A 192 -4.00 11.65 3.38
N ARG A 193 -3.25 12.44 2.61
CA ARG A 193 -2.91 13.86 2.87
C ARG A 193 -3.59 14.74 1.83
#